data_AF-A0AA43FUB5-F1
#
_entry.id   AF-A0AA43FUB5-F1
#
_cell.length_a   1.000
_cell.length_b   1.000
_cell.length_c   1.000
_cell.angle_alpha   90.00
_cell.angle_beta   90.00
_cell.angle_gamma   90.00
#
_symmetry.space_group_name_H-M   'P 1'
#
loop_
_entity.id
_entity.type
_entity.pdbx_description
1 polymer ?
#
loop_
_entity_poly.entity_id
_entity_poly.type
_entity_poly.pdbx_seq_one_letter_code
_entity_poly.pdbx_strand_id
1 'polypeptide(L)' 'IESATLSAVGAAIGVAAGVGLAGVVAALSPLPAAVSAVWVSLGVGLGITVGVVAGVYPAWRAAGLDPVDALRYE' A
#
# COMPACT_ATOMS: atom_id res chain seq x y z
N ILE A 1 0.22 18.99 -9.35
CA ILE A 1 -0.26 17.78 -10.08
C ILE A 1 0.78 16.68 -10.01
N GLU A 2 2.09 17.00 -10.04
CA GLU A 2 3.16 16.01 -9.86
C GLU A 2 3.09 15.22 -8.54
N SER A 3 2.72 15.84 -7.42
CA SER A 3 2.59 15.11 -6.15
C SER A 3 1.43 14.10 -6.16
N ALA A 4 0.31 14.47 -6.77
CA ALA A 4 -0.85 13.59 -6.92
C ALA A 4 -0.54 12.41 -7.85
N THR A 5 0.18 12.64 -8.96
CA THR A 5 0.60 11.55 -9.86
C THR A 5 1.67 10.67 -9.23
N LEU A 6 2.65 11.24 -8.53
CA LEU A 6 3.68 10.47 -7.84
C LEU A 6 3.08 9.60 -6.74
N SER A 7 2.09 10.12 -6.00
CA SER A 7 1.41 9.35 -4.98
C SER A 7 0.50 8.27 -5.54
N ALA A 8 -0.18 8.53 -6.66
CA ALA A 8 -1.00 7.53 -7.36
C ALA A 8 -0.13 6.38 -7.90
N VAL A 9 1.04 6.71 -8.46
CA VAL A 9 2.01 5.72 -8.95
C VAL A 9 2.61 4.91 -7.79
N GLY A 10 2.99 5.57 -6.69
CA GLY A 10 3.48 4.91 -5.48
C GLY A 10 2.45 3.95 -4.87
N ALA A 11 1.18 4.36 -4.81
CA ALA A 11 0.10 3.51 -4.33
C ALA A 11 -0.14 2.30 -5.26
N ALA A 12 -0.13 2.51 -6.58
CA ALA A 12 -0.29 1.43 -7.56
C ALA A 12 0.84 0.40 -7.46
N ILE A 13 2.09 0.85 -7.35
CA ILE A 13 3.26 -0.02 -7.20
C ILE A 13 3.20 -0.77 -5.86
N GLY A 14 2.84 -0.10 -4.77
CA GLY A 14 2.71 -0.71 -3.45
C GLY A 14 1.66 -1.83 -3.41
N VAL A 15 0.49 -1.60 -4.02
CA VAL A 15 -0.56 -2.62 -4.15
C VAL A 15 -0.08 -3.80 -5.00
N ALA A 16 0.53 -3.54 -6.15
CA ALA A 16 1.04 -4.58 -7.04
C ALA A 16 2.12 -5.44 -6.36
N ALA A 17 3.06 -4.80 -5.65
CA ALA A 17 4.11 -5.49 -4.90
C ALA A 17 3.54 -6.32 -3.74
N GLY A 18 2.56 -5.79 -3.01
CA GLY A 18 1.90 -6.51 -1.90
C GLY A 18 1.15 -7.75 -2.38
N VAL A 19 0.38 -7.65 -3.45
CA VAL A 19 -0.32 -8.79 -4.06
C VAL A 19 0.67 -9.82 -4.62
N GLY A 20 1.73 -9.35 -5.29
CA GLY A 20 2.78 -10.21 -5.82
C GLY A 20 3.52 -10.98 -4.73
N LEU A 21 3.93 -10.31 -3.66
CA LEU A 21 4.57 -10.95 -2.50
C LEU A 21 3.65 -11.95 -1.82
N ALA A 22 2.36 -11.63 -1.66
CA ALA A 22 1.39 -12.56 -1.10
C ALA A 22 1.26 -13.85 -1.96
N GLY A 23 1.23 -13.70 -3.28
CA GLY A 23 1.20 -14.83 -4.22
C GLY A 23 2.48 -15.67 -4.18
N VAL A 24 3.65 -15.03 -4.08
CA VAL A 24 4.94 -15.72 -3.94
C VAL A 24 5.04 -16.48 -2.62
N VAL A 25 4.62 -15.86 -1.51
CA VAL A 25 4.59 -16.51 -0.19
C VAL A 25 3.64 -17.70 -0.19
N ALA A 26 2.48 -17.58 -0.86
CA ALA A 26 1.53 -18.69 -1.00
C ALA A 26 2.07 -19.83 -1.87
N ALA A 27 2.83 -19.53 -2.94
CA ALA A 27 3.41 -20.52 -3.83
C ALA A 27 4.65 -21.22 -3.25
N LEU A 28 5.46 -20.50 -2.47
CA LEU A 28 6.72 -21.01 -1.89
C LEU A 28 6.53 -21.63 -0.50
N SER A 29 5.42 -21.36 0.19
CA SER A 29 5.15 -21.99 1.48
C SER A 29 4.55 -23.38 1.29
N PRO A 30 5.24 -24.48 1.66
CA PRO A 30 4.66 -25.82 1.76
C PRO A 30 3.87 -25.95 3.07
N LEU A 31 3.25 -24.87 3.54
CA LEU A 31 2.53 -24.86 4.80
C LEU A 31 1.37 -25.86 4.64
N PRO A 32 1.31 -26.91 5.47
CA PRO A 32 0.21 -27.84 5.43
C PRO A 32 -1.07 -27.01 5.62
N ALA A 33 -2.17 -27.45 5.03
CA ALA A 33 -3.50 -26.84 5.11
C ALA A 33 -4.08 -26.75 6.55
N ALA A 34 -3.24 -26.72 7.58
CA ALA A 34 -3.49 -26.34 8.96
C ALA A 34 -3.26 -24.83 9.22
N VAL A 35 -2.68 -24.07 8.29
CA VAL A 35 -2.84 -22.60 8.34
C VAL A 35 -4.28 -22.31 7.99
N SER A 36 -5.12 -22.17 9.03
CA SER A 36 -6.54 -21.92 8.88
C SER A 36 -6.75 -20.79 7.88
N ALA A 37 -7.66 -20.99 6.92
CA ALA A 37 -8.00 -20.01 5.91
C ALA A 37 -8.33 -18.63 6.51
N VAL A 38 -8.79 -18.62 7.77
CA VAL A 38 -9.02 -17.40 8.56
C VAL A 38 -7.72 -16.62 8.78
N TRP A 39 -6.62 -17.26 9.14
CA TRP A 39 -5.35 -16.58 9.38
C TRP A 39 -4.70 -16.07 8.10
N VAL A 40 -4.83 -16.83 7.00
CA VAL A 40 -4.36 -16.37 5.68
C VAL A 40 -5.14 -15.15 5.22
N SER A 41 -6.48 -15.22 5.28
CA SER A 41 -7.35 -14.11 4.89
C SER A 41 -7.17 -12.88 5.78
N LEU A 42 -6.95 -13.06 7.09
CA LEU A 42 -6.57 -11.98 8.00
C LEU A 42 -5.21 -11.37 7.64
N GLY A 43 -4.19 -12.18 7.37
CA GLY A 43 -2.86 -11.70 6.99
C GLY A 43 -2.88 -10.90 5.68
N VAL A 44 -3.59 -11.41 4.66
CA VAL A 44 -3.78 -10.72 3.39
C VAL A 44 -4.60 -9.44 3.57
N GLY A 45 -5.71 -9.50 4.32
CA GLY A 45 -6.55 -8.34 4.59
C GLY A 45 -5.81 -7.24 5.36
N LEU A 46 -5.00 -7.61 6.34
CA LEU A 46 -4.15 -6.68 7.09
C LEU A 46 -3.07 -6.08 6.20
N GLY A 47 -2.39 -6.89 5.37
CA GLY A 47 -1.37 -6.44 4.42
C GLY A 47 -1.91 -5.45 3.39
N ILE A 48 -3.09 -5.74 2.81
CA ILE A 48 -3.79 -4.82 1.91
C ILE A 48 -4.15 -3.54 2.64
N THR A 49 -4.72 -3.63 3.85
CA THR A 49 -5.12 -2.47 4.65
C THR A 49 -3.92 -1.58 4.96
N VAL A 50 -2.82 -2.15 5.44
CA VAL A 50 -1.59 -1.42 5.75
C VAL A 50 -0.99 -0.80 4.49
N GLY A 51 -0.92 -1.54 3.37
CA GLY A 51 -0.41 -1.03 2.11
C GLY A 51 -1.23 0.13 1.55
N VAL A 52 -2.56 0.01 1.59
CA VAL A 52 -3.47 1.08 1.16
C VAL A 52 -3.38 2.29 2.09
N VAL A 53 -3.41 2.11 3.42
CA VAL A 53 -3.30 3.21 4.39
C VAL A 53 -1.95 3.93 4.23
N ALA A 54 -0.84 3.18 4.12
CA ALA A 54 0.48 3.75 3.93
C ALA A 54 0.65 4.48 2.60
N GLY A 55 -0.11 4.12 1.55
CA GLY A 55 -0.13 4.85 0.28
C GLY A 55 -1.06 6.06 0.27
N VAL A 56 -2.28 5.91 0.80
CA VAL A 56 -3.36 6.92 0.72
C VAL A 56 -3.19 8.01 1.77
N TYR A 57 -2.77 7.69 2.99
CA TYR A 57 -2.58 8.69 4.05
C TYR A 57 -1.56 9.78 3.69
N PRO A 58 -0.32 9.47 3.23
CA PRO A 58 0.61 10.51 2.80
C PRO A 58 0.12 11.23 1.54
N ALA A 59 -0.57 10.55 0.61
CA ALA A 59 -1.17 11.18 -0.57
C ALA A 59 -2.13 12.30 -0.18
N TRP A 60 -3.02 11.98 0.77
CA TRP A 60 -4.05 12.88 1.24
C TRP A 60 -3.46 14.06 2.02
N ARG A 61 -2.42 13.80 2.82
CA ARG A 61 -1.66 14.85 3.51
C ARG A 61 -0.95 15.78 2.52
N ALA A 62 -0.36 15.26 1.45
CA ALA A 62 0.33 16.06 0.44
C ALA A 62 -0.64 16.91 -0.40
N ALA A 63 -1.83 16.39 -0.70
CA ALA A 63 -2.86 17.12 -1.45
C ALA A 63 -3.51 18.27 -0.65
N GLY A 64 -3.47 18.22 0.67
CA GLY A 64 -4.00 19.25 1.57
C GLY A 64 -2.99 20.29 2.05
N LEU A 65 -1.74 20.25 1.58
CA LEU A 65 -0.77 21.32 1.86
C LEU A 65 -1.16 22.58 1.09
N ASP A 66 -1.27 23.71 1.81
CA ASP A 66 -1.64 24.99 1.21
C ASP A 66 -0.61 25.39 0.15
N PRO A 67 -1.03 25.65 -1.11
CA PRO A 67 -0.12 26.00 -2.20
C PRO A 67 0.63 27.33 -1.94
N VAL A 68 0.15 28.14 -1.00
CA VAL A 68 0.82 29.37 -0.52
C VAL A 68 2.09 29.08 0.27
N ASP A 69 2.15 28.01 1.06
CA ASP A 69 3.37 27.65 1.80
C ASP A 69 4.40 26.98 0.89
N ALA A 70 3.96 26.18 -0.09
CA ALA A 70 4.83 25.54 -1.06
C ALA A 70 5.60 26.54 -1.96
N LEU A 71 5.08 27.75 -2.19
CA LEU A 71 5.75 28.83 -2.93
C LEU A 71 6.61 29.76 -2.07
N ARG A 72 6.50 29.69 -0.73
CA ARG A 72 7.32 30.49 0.21
C ARG A 72 8.58 29.78 0.68
N TYR A 73 8.74 28.51 0.33
CA TYR A 73 9.94 27.69 0.58
C TYR A 73 10.86 27.57 -0.64
N GLU A 74 10.69 28.44 -1.64
CA GLU A 74 11.82 28.78 -2.53
C GLU A 74 12.93 29.49 -1.74
#